data_AF-A0A357CQQ6-F1
#
_entry.id   AF-A0A357CQQ6-F1
#
_cell.length_a   1.000
_cell.length_b   1.000
_cell.length_c   1.000
_cell.angle_alpha   90.00
_cell.angle_beta   90.00
_cell.angle_gamma   90.00
#
_symmetry.space_group_name_H-M   'P 1'
#
loop_
_entity.id
_entity.type
_entity.pdbx_description
1 polymer ?
#
loop_
_entity_poly.entity_id
_entity_poly.type
_entity_poly.pdbx_seq_one_letter_code
_entity_poly.pdbx_strand_id
1 'polypeptide(L)' 'VFESFAKVEGFPSDGGEALVTNIVHMEWPAHPLSGLLGKMVEEEIQLAMTANKSIDQAIADMEKRREEITRLNQ' A
#
# COMPACT_ATOMS: atom_id res chain seq x y z
N VAL A 1 -21.22 9.80 -4.18
CA VAL A 1 -21.30 8.75 -3.12
C VAL A 1 -21.23 9.38 -1.73
N PHE A 2 -20.25 10.22 -1.42
CA PHE A 2 -20.16 10.97 -0.15
C PHE A 2 -21.42 11.79 0.18
N GLU A 3 -21.95 12.56 -0.78
CA GLU A 3 -23.18 13.36 -0.61
C GLU A 3 -24.42 12.53 -0.25
N SER A 4 -24.43 11.24 -0.57
CA SER A 4 -25.53 10.34 -0.25
C SER A 4 -25.49 9.91 1.22
N PHE A 5 -24.30 9.71 1.77
CA PHE A 5 -24.09 9.33 3.18
C PHE A 5 -24.24 10.52 4.13
N ALA A 6 -23.80 11.71 3.71
CA ALA A 6 -23.93 12.94 4.49
C ALA A 6 -25.38 13.37 4.76
N LYS A 7 -26.37 12.77 4.08
CA LYS A 7 -27.81 13.01 4.26
C LYS A 7 -28.45 12.13 5.34
N VAL A 8 -27.72 11.16 5.89
CA VAL A 8 -28.23 10.26 6.93
C VAL A 8 -28.18 10.96 8.29
N GLU A 9 -29.29 10.92 9.02
CA GLU A 9 -29.40 11.50 10.36
C GLU A 9 -28.38 10.83 11.31
N GLY A 10 -27.54 11.63 11.96
CA GLY A 10 -26.44 11.15 12.82
C GLY A 10 -25.08 11.01 12.13
N PHE A 11 -24.96 11.30 10.83
CA PHE A 11 -23.67 11.32 10.14
C PHE A 11 -22.84 12.56 10.57
N PRO A 12 -21.58 12.39 11.02
CA PRO A 12 -20.75 13.51 11.46
C PRO A 12 -20.49 14.49 10.30
N SER A 13 -20.85 15.76 10.49
CA SER A 13 -20.71 16.81 9.48
C SER A 13 -19.26 17.26 9.28
N ASP A 14 -18.35 16.90 10.20
CA ASP A 14 -16.93 17.21 10.22
C ASP A 14 -16.04 16.04 9.74
N GLY A 15 -16.61 14.84 9.54
CA GLY A 15 -15.86 13.63 9.17
C GLY A 15 -15.55 13.48 7.67
N GLY A 16 -15.89 14.47 6.85
CA GLY A 16 -15.77 14.37 5.39
C GLY A 16 -14.34 14.17 4.89
N GLU A 17 -13.36 14.81 5.54
CA GLU A 17 -11.95 14.65 5.19
C GLU A 17 -11.43 13.24 5.43
N ALA A 18 -11.94 12.54 6.45
CA ALA A 18 -11.55 11.15 6.75
C ALA A 18 -11.98 10.15 5.68
N LEU A 19 -12.91 10.54 4.80
CA LEU A 19 -13.44 9.71 3.71
C LEU A 19 -12.80 10.01 2.36
N VAL A 20 -11.83 10.92 2.31
CA VAL A 20 -11.06 11.22 1.11
C VAL A 20 -9.99 10.15 0.91
N THR A 21 -10.25 9.21 0.01
CA THR A 21 -9.26 8.21 -0.39
C THR A 21 -8.28 8.82 -1.39
N ASN A 22 -7.02 8.95 -0.98
CA ASN A 22 -5.94 9.31 -1.90
C ASN A 22 -5.52 8.08 -2.69
N ILE A 23 -5.68 8.11 -4.01
CA ILE A 23 -5.18 7.07 -4.89
C ILE A 23 -3.73 7.43 -5.25
N VAL A 24 -2.79 6.58 -4.82
CA VAL A 24 -1.36 6.73 -5.14
C VAL A 24 -1.00 5.71 -6.21
N HIS A 25 -0.46 6.20 -7.33
CA HIS A 25 0.10 5.35 -8.38
C HIS A 25 1.62 5.32 -8.26
N MET A 26 2.19 4.12 -8.27
CA MET A 26 3.64 3.91 -8.34
C MET A 26 3.99 3.30 -9.69
N GLU A 27 4.90 3.95 -10.41
CA GLU A 27 5.46 3.42 -11.65
C GLU A 27 6.84 2.82 -11.39
N TRP A 28 7.05 1.61 -11.89
CA TRP A 28 8.33 0.92 -11.79
C TRP A 28 9.18 1.18 -13.03
N PRO A 29 10.50 1.43 -12.88
CA PRO A 29 11.39 1.50 -14.03
C PRO A 29 11.43 0.16 -14.76
N ALA A 30 11.69 0.19 -16.07
CA ALA A 30 11.80 -1.01 -16.89
C ALA A 30 12.94 -1.90 -16.38
N HIS A 31 12.60 -3.07 -15.83
CA HIS A 31 13.55 -4.03 -15.30
C HIS A 31 12.99 -5.46 -15.42
N PRO A 32 13.79 -6.50 -15.75
CA PRO A 32 13.28 -7.87 -15.87
C PRO A 32 12.56 -8.39 -14.61
N LEU A 33 13.01 -7.93 -13.44
CA LEU A 33 12.44 -8.32 -12.14
C LEU A 33 11.32 -7.38 -11.65
N SER A 34 10.90 -6.39 -12.43
CA SER A 34 9.93 -5.38 -11.98
C SER A 34 8.61 -5.99 -11.52
N GLY A 35 8.13 -7.06 -12.16
CA GLY A 35 6.93 -7.77 -11.72
C GLY A 35 7.08 -8.46 -10.36
N LEU A 36 8.24 -9.09 -10.10
CA LEU A 36 8.50 -9.78 -8.82
C LEU A 36 8.72 -8.77 -7.68
N LEU A 37 9.51 -7.73 -7.95
CA LEU A 37 9.76 -6.67 -6.98
C LEU A 37 8.50 -5.85 -6.69
N GLY A 38 7.70 -5.55 -7.72
CA GLY A 38 6.43 -4.85 -7.58
C GLY A 38 5.43 -5.62 -6.71
N LYS A 39 5.28 -6.93 -6.95
CA LYS A 39 4.42 -7.78 -6.12
C LYS A 39 4.88 -7.83 -4.66
N MET A 40 6.18 -7.90 -4.43
CA MET A 40 6.75 -7.88 -3.07
C MET A 40 6.43 -6.57 -2.34
N VAL A 41 6.56 -5.42 -3.00
CA VAL A 41 6.17 -4.12 -2.41
C VAL A 41 4.68 -4.05 -2.12
N GLU A 42 3.83 -4.51 -3.04
CA GLU A 42 2.37 -4.48 -2.85
C GLU A 42 1.93 -5.32 -1.65
N GLU A 43 2.51 -6.51 -1.47
CA GLU A 43 2.24 -7.37 -0.32
C GLU A 43 2.62 -6.71 1.01
N GLU A 44 3.83 -6.12 1.09
CA GLU A 44 4.29 -5.50 2.34
C GLU A 44 3.52 -4.21 2.67
N ILE A 45 3.08 -3.44 1.66
CA ILE A 45 2.17 -2.30 1.84
C ILE A 45 0.83 -2.78 2.43
N GLN A 46 0.23 -3.84 1.90
CA GLN A 46 -1.03 -4.38 2.42
C GLN A 46 -0.90 -4.84 3.89
N LEU A 47 0.22 -5.48 4.24
CA LEU A 47 0.50 -5.91 5.62
C LEU A 47 0.69 -4.72 6.57
N ALA A 48 1.34 -3.65 6.11
CA ALA A 48 1.50 -2.42 6.89
C ALA A 48 0.16 -1.67 7.06
N MET A 49 -0.65 -1.56 6.00
CA MET A 49 -1.96 -0.89 6.03
C MET A 49 -2.97 -1.61 6.93
N THR A 50 -2.89 -2.94 7.00
CA THR A 50 -3.75 -3.76 7.86
C THR A 50 -3.23 -3.86 9.30
N ALA A 51 -2.16 -3.13 9.64
CA ALA A 51 -1.49 -3.16 10.94
C ALA A 51 -1.00 -4.55 11.39
N ASN A 52 -0.83 -5.48 10.45
CA ASN A 52 -0.22 -6.80 10.71
C ASN A 52 1.29 -6.68 10.90
N LYS A 53 1.91 -5.62 10.36
CA LYS A 53 3.31 -5.25 10.55
C LYS A 53 3.45 -3.74 10.71
N SER A 54 4.50 -3.28 11.39
CA SER A 54 4.86 -1.85 11.36
C SER A 54 5.48 -1.47 10.01
N ILE A 55 5.48 -0.18 9.68
CA ILE A 55 6.13 0.34 8.45
C ILE A 55 7.61 -0.04 8.44
N ASP A 56 8.32 0.11 9.57
CA ASP A 56 9.75 -0.22 9.66
C ASP A 56 10.01 -1.71 9.42
N GLN A 57 9.15 -2.58 9.95
CA GLN A 57 9.25 -4.03 9.72
C GLN A 57 8.99 -4.38 8.26
N ALA A 58 7.98 -3.77 7.63
CA ALA A 58 7.69 -3.95 6.22
C ALA A 58 8.89 -3.51 5.36
N ILE A 59 9.54 -2.39 5.68
CA ILE A 59 10.75 -1.93 4.98
C ILE A 59 11.90 -2.93 5.11
N ALA A 60 12.18 -3.40 6.33
CA ALA A 60 13.25 -4.37 6.56
C ALA A 60 13.00 -5.70 5.82
N ASP A 61 11.76 -6.17 5.79
CA ASP A 61 11.37 -7.38 5.05
C ASP A 61 11.48 -7.18 3.53
N MET A 62 11.10 -6.01 3.01
CA MET A 62 11.27 -5.66 1.59
C MET A 62 12.74 -5.69 1.18
N GLU A 63 13.64 -5.11 1.98
CA GLU A 63 15.09 -5.12 1.70
C GLU A 63 15.65 -6.55 1.63
N LYS A 64 15.29 -7.38 2.60
CA LYS A 64 15.71 -8.79 2.63
C LYS A 64 15.17 -9.58 1.43
N ARG A 65 13.88 -9.42 1.12
CA ARG A 65 13.23 -10.10 -0.01
C ARG A 65 13.77 -9.63 -1.36
N ARG A 66 14.09 -8.34 -1.51
CA ARG A 66 14.74 -7.79 -2.70
C ARG A 66 16.07 -8.49 -2.99
N GLU A 67 16.90 -8.67 -1.97
CA GLU A 67 18.19 -9.36 -2.11
C GLU A 67 18.01 -10.82 -2.52
N GLU A 68 17.05 -11.51 -1.90
CA GLU A 68 16.73 -12.88 -2.25
C GLU A 68 16.25 -13.03 -3.70
N ILE A 69 15.28 -12.20 -4.12
CA ILE A 69 14.77 -12.18 -5.50
C ILE A 69 15.90 -11.91 -6.49
N THR A 70 16.76 -10.94 -6.19
CA THR A 70 17.89 -10.60 -7.06
C THR A 70 18.86 -11.76 -7.17
N ARG A 71 19.23 -12.40 -6.06
CA ARG A 71 20.17 -13.53 -6.04
C ARG A 71 19.63 -14.77 -6.75
N LEU A 72 18.33 -15.07 -6.63
CA LEU A 72 17.71 -16.25 -7.25
C LEU A 72 17.44 -16.09 -8.75
N ASN A 73 17.52 -14.87 -9.28
CA ASN A 73 17.23 -14.55 -10.68
C ASN A 73 18.42 -13.85 -11.39
N GLN A 74 19.62 -13.99 -10.83
CA GLN A 74 20.90 -13.74 -11.49
C GLN A 74 21.34 -14.97 -12.28
#